data_AF-A0AAJ0DCJ1-F1
#
_entry.id   AF-A0AAJ0DCJ1-F1
#
_cell.length_a   1.000
_cell.length_b   1.000
_cell.length_c   1.000
_cell.angle_alpha   90.00
_cell.angle_beta   90.00
_cell.angle_gamma   90.00
#
_symmetry.space_group_name_H-M   'P 1'
#
loop_
_entity.id
_entity.type
_entity.pdbx_description
1 polymer ?
#
loop_
_entity_poly.entity_id
_entity_poly.type
_entity_poly.pdbx_seq_one_letter_code
_entity_poly.pdbx_strand_id
1 'polypeptide(L)'
;MPNVQEEVQSDAPDLRPMRQSGTEVEVEVRRLRARVDWLSSYLDGLPEHVGRIEQLETGADLARVQKHGETTRGLIPSGERPPTYEAARANTDRHCDRHGFETLDGQSQAGPHIPDSRSSYTSGWEVLPSNHSLRQDAAARRFVDAYFRNVHRAYPFIDRNKIMHGLEAVGDMSRWPRNVDSALLYLVMAVGCTSLQRAGQVPEDTSARFEIVYADIIQECLHKEGLASVQMLLLLALYSLFDPVGPSAWSIVGIASRQAVSIGLALKISSVRDRDPLQAEQRHRLFWSLYVFERMMATSLGLPVDQVSKNTHVPLPALTVEEFASVDRPNFAQTLRTSRQVIQLRQIEEQIMQQVHLGNTCNPRANSDAAALEDIRTTVEDWYSSGCLASGPEEDNVPVHNSVTWLSARYYYLLLLLYCPKGFSLAGQLVPSSELLGYAQRHIQSQFALWQQRQLPLNRVTLYRFLPVGTILMSCLSSGGSTVLAALEDVAVLIRMLESFSERWRVAVEAAAIIQEFAVALRSRMSSSPAATLNSCSNGDDRLFCQTAPPHLTRLLCLMQHEMSRSTCFAMDRGST
;
A
#
# COMPACT_ATOMS: atom_id res chain seq x y z
N MET A 1 -3.82 66.04 -45.73
CA MET A 1 -2.39 66.35 -45.56
C MET A 1 -1.84 65.44 -44.47
N PRO A 2 -0.76 64.70 -44.73
CA PRO A 2 -0.91 63.27 -44.99
C PRO A 2 0.08 62.35 -44.26
N ASN A 3 -0.21 61.06 -44.41
CA ASN A 3 0.67 59.89 -44.40
C ASN A 3 2.12 60.15 -44.92
N VAL A 4 3.14 59.74 -44.15
CA VAL A 4 4.56 59.45 -44.55
C VAL A 4 5.13 58.53 -43.45
N GLN A 5 5.25 57.20 -43.57
CA GLN A 5 6.24 56.36 -44.27
C GLN A 5 7.73 56.60 -43.95
N GLU A 6 8.40 55.53 -43.50
CA GLU A 6 9.84 55.14 -43.55
C GLU A 6 10.39 54.73 -42.17
N GLU A 7 11.22 53.69 -41.96
CA GLU A 7 11.56 52.44 -42.66
C GLU A 7 12.57 51.71 -41.74
N VAL A 8 12.58 50.35 -41.75
CA VAL A 8 13.72 49.45 -41.41
C VAL A 8 14.17 49.42 -39.92
N GLN A 9 14.22 48.29 -39.20
CA GLN A 9 15.09 47.13 -39.43
C GLN A 9 14.66 45.94 -38.56
N SER A 10 14.73 44.73 -39.12
CA SER A 10 14.49 43.47 -38.42
C SER A 10 15.67 43.07 -37.54
N ASP A 11 15.44 42.88 -36.24
CA ASP A 11 16.38 42.19 -35.35
C ASP A 11 15.71 40.93 -34.77
N ALA A 12 16.00 39.80 -35.43
CA ALA A 12 15.77 38.47 -34.88
C ALA A 12 16.84 38.19 -33.81
N PRO A 13 16.48 37.70 -32.60
CA PRO A 13 17.49 37.20 -31.67
C PRO A 13 18.08 35.90 -32.22
N ASP A 14 19.38 35.95 -32.48
CA ASP A 14 20.29 34.90 -32.94
C ASP A 14 20.16 33.62 -32.06
N LEU A 15 19.38 32.63 -32.51
CA LEU A 15 19.36 31.27 -31.97
C LEU A 15 20.65 30.56 -32.38
N ARG A 16 21.75 30.88 -31.70
CA ARG A 16 22.93 29.99 -31.71
C ARG A 16 22.66 28.81 -30.79
N PRO A 17 22.71 27.56 -31.27
CA PRO A 17 22.71 26.42 -30.38
C PRO A 17 23.96 26.50 -29.51
N MET A 18 23.78 26.50 -28.18
CA MET A 18 24.87 26.24 -27.25
C MET A 18 25.55 24.93 -27.68
N ARG A 19 26.80 25.03 -28.13
CA ARG A 19 27.67 23.86 -28.33
C ARG A 19 27.77 23.13 -26.99
N GLN A 20 26.99 22.08 -26.81
CA GLN A 20 27.28 21.06 -25.82
C GLN A 20 28.69 20.58 -26.09
N SER A 21 29.54 20.65 -25.06
CA SER A 21 30.95 20.30 -25.13
C SER A 21 31.10 18.92 -25.76
N GLY A 22 31.78 18.84 -26.91
CA GLY A 22 31.95 17.60 -27.67
C GLY A 22 32.55 16.44 -26.86
N THR A 23 33.18 16.75 -25.73
CA THR A 23 33.72 15.79 -24.76
C THR A 23 32.65 14.92 -24.08
N GLU A 24 31.45 15.42 -23.80
CA GLU A 24 30.43 14.67 -23.05
C GLU A 24 29.69 13.67 -23.96
N VAL A 25 29.38 14.10 -25.19
CA VAL A 25 28.81 13.23 -26.24
C VAL A 25 29.81 12.17 -26.67
N GLU A 26 31.09 12.52 -26.81
CA GLU A 26 32.13 11.53 -27.15
C GLU A 26 32.36 10.50 -26.05
N VAL A 27 32.22 10.88 -24.77
CA VAL A 27 32.31 9.96 -23.64
C VAL A 27 31.13 8.99 -23.63
N GLU A 28 29.90 9.49 -23.86
CA GLU A 28 28.73 8.62 -23.92
C GLU A 28 28.75 7.69 -25.15
N VAL A 29 29.21 8.17 -26.31
CA VAL A 29 29.41 7.33 -27.50
C VAL A 29 30.48 6.26 -27.25
N ARG A 30 31.59 6.59 -26.57
CA ARG A 30 32.60 5.59 -26.18
C ARG A 30 32.04 4.55 -25.21
N ARG A 31 31.23 4.98 -24.25
CA ARG A 31 30.57 4.09 -23.28
C ARG A 31 29.57 3.15 -23.94
N LEU A 32 28.80 3.65 -24.90
CA LEU A 32 27.86 2.84 -25.66
C LEU A 32 28.57 1.83 -26.57
N ARG A 33 29.66 2.24 -27.25
CA ARG A 33 30.49 1.30 -28.04
C ARG A 33 31.09 0.20 -27.17
N ALA A 34 31.65 0.55 -26.01
CA ALA A 34 32.19 -0.44 -25.09
C ALA A 34 31.13 -1.44 -24.59
N ARG A 35 29.88 -1.02 -24.40
CA ARG A 35 28.77 -1.93 -24.06
C ARG A 35 28.38 -2.84 -25.23
N VAL A 36 28.38 -2.34 -26.46
CA VAL A 36 28.08 -3.14 -27.66
C VAL A 36 29.18 -4.16 -27.93
N ASP A 37 30.44 -3.75 -27.78
CA ASP A 37 31.60 -4.64 -27.95
C ASP A 37 31.62 -5.73 -26.87
N TRP A 38 31.31 -5.37 -25.62
CA TRP A 38 31.16 -6.34 -24.53
C TRP A 38 30.01 -7.32 -24.77
N LEU A 39 28.84 -6.84 -25.21
CA LEU A 39 27.70 -7.71 -25.54
C LEU A 39 28.00 -8.63 -26.71
N SER A 40 28.71 -8.14 -27.73
CA SER A 40 29.11 -8.95 -28.88
C SER A 40 30.09 -10.06 -28.46
N SER A 41 31.10 -9.71 -27.66
CA SER A 41 32.05 -10.69 -27.10
C SER A 41 31.38 -11.70 -26.15
N TYR A 42 30.32 -11.30 -25.45
CA TYR A 42 29.55 -12.18 -24.56
C TYR A 42 28.67 -13.14 -25.36
N LEU A 43 28.07 -12.67 -26.46
CA LEU A 43 27.28 -13.50 -27.37
C LEU A 43 28.14 -14.49 -28.15
N ASP A 44 29.34 -14.09 -28.58
CA ASP A 44 30.31 -14.95 -29.26
C ASP A 44 30.91 -16.02 -28.34
N GLY A 45 30.82 -15.84 -27.02
CA GLY A 45 31.33 -16.77 -26.01
C GLY A 45 30.33 -17.84 -25.54
N LEU A 46 29.09 -17.83 -26.03
CA LEU A 46 28.06 -18.79 -25.62
C LEU A 46 28.17 -20.09 -26.44
N PRO A 47 28.16 -21.28 -25.80
CA PRO A 47 28.17 -22.56 -26.53
C PRO A 47 26.90 -22.73 -27.39
N GLU A 48 27.04 -23.34 -28.58
CA GLU A 48 26.01 -23.51 -29.63
C GLU A 48 24.70 -24.25 -29.23
N HIS A 49 24.48 -24.57 -27.96
CA HIS A 49 23.26 -25.23 -27.47
C HIS A 49 22.32 -24.35 -26.63
N VAL A 50 22.47 -23.02 -26.65
CA VAL A 50 21.43 -22.12 -26.15
C VAL A 50 20.42 -21.88 -27.29
N GLY A 51 19.19 -22.35 -27.08
CA GLY A 51 18.11 -22.32 -28.08
C GLY A 51 17.91 -20.94 -28.72
N ARG A 52 17.59 -20.95 -30.01
CA ARG A 52 17.31 -19.75 -30.82
C ARG A 52 16.36 -18.80 -30.08
N ILE A 53 16.62 -17.49 -30.22
CA ILE A 53 15.85 -16.36 -29.66
C ILE A 53 14.34 -16.46 -29.94
N GLU A 54 13.94 -17.26 -30.93
CA GLU A 54 12.55 -17.63 -31.25
C GLU A 54 11.82 -18.40 -30.12
N GLN A 55 12.51 -18.85 -29.06
CA GLN A 55 11.91 -19.58 -27.92
C GLN A 55 11.82 -18.74 -26.63
N LEU A 56 12.21 -17.47 -26.66
CA LEU A 56 11.92 -16.53 -25.57
C LEU A 56 10.50 -15.99 -25.76
N GLU A 57 9.55 -16.44 -24.94
CA GLU A 57 8.20 -15.89 -24.87
C GLU A 57 8.24 -14.44 -24.36
N THR A 58 8.53 -13.50 -25.25
CA THR A 58 8.13 -12.10 -25.10
C THR A 58 6.63 -12.03 -25.40
N GLY A 59 5.84 -11.38 -24.54
CA GLY A 59 4.37 -11.35 -24.53
C GLY A 59 3.67 -10.74 -25.77
N ALA A 60 3.99 -11.23 -26.97
CA ALA A 60 3.44 -10.81 -28.26
C ALA A 60 2.33 -11.74 -28.79
N ASP A 61 1.97 -12.81 -28.10
CA ASP A 61 0.97 -13.79 -28.58
C ASP A 61 -0.49 -13.49 -28.16
N LEU A 62 -0.86 -12.21 -28.05
CA LEU A 62 -2.27 -11.80 -27.86
C LEU A 62 -3.07 -11.64 -29.16
N ALA A 63 -2.46 -11.86 -30.34
CA ALA A 63 -3.14 -11.74 -31.63
C ALA A 63 -4.15 -12.88 -31.92
N ARG A 64 -4.28 -13.90 -31.05
CA ARG A 64 -5.23 -15.00 -31.24
C ARG A 64 -6.63 -14.75 -30.66
N VAL A 65 -6.84 -13.69 -29.88
CA VAL A 65 -8.18 -13.35 -29.33
C VAL A 65 -9.01 -12.51 -30.31
N GLN A 66 -8.39 -11.90 -31.34
CA GLN A 66 -9.07 -10.97 -32.25
C GLN A 66 -9.83 -11.63 -33.43
N LYS A 67 -9.83 -12.97 -33.55
CA LYS A 67 -10.42 -13.68 -34.72
C LYS A 67 -11.83 -14.27 -34.54
N HIS A 68 -12.55 -13.94 -33.47
CA HIS A 68 -13.96 -14.37 -33.30
C HIS A 68 -15.00 -13.25 -33.41
N GLY A 69 -14.61 -12.08 -33.95
CA GLY A 69 -15.48 -10.90 -34.05
C GLY A 69 -15.96 -10.53 -35.46
N GLU A 70 -15.83 -11.39 -36.47
CA GLU A 70 -16.23 -11.08 -37.85
C GLU A 70 -17.24 -12.09 -38.41
N THR A 71 -18.50 -11.94 -38.00
CA THR A 71 -19.70 -12.30 -38.79
C THR A 71 -20.87 -11.69 -38.01
N THR A 72 -21.39 -10.51 -38.34
CA THR A 72 -22.38 -10.30 -39.39
C THR A 72 -22.53 -8.79 -39.61
N ARG A 73 -22.24 -8.29 -40.82
CA ARG A 73 -22.56 -6.92 -41.27
C ARG A 73 -23.91 -6.95 -41.99
N GLY A 74 -24.85 -6.12 -41.55
CA GLY A 74 -26.12 -5.83 -42.22
C GLY A 74 -26.53 -4.36 -42.06
N LEU A 75 -26.16 -3.55 -43.05
CA LEU A 75 -26.83 -2.39 -43.67
C LEU A 75 -27.83 -1.50 -42.84
N ILE A 76 -27.38 -0.28 -42.46
CA ILE A 76 -27.85 1.13 -42.79
C ILE A 76 -29.40 1.36 -42.96
N PRO A 77 -30.06 2.45 -42.45
CA PRO A 77 -29.67 3.86 -42.65
C PRO A 77 -29.88 4.92 -41.53
N SER A 78 -29.21 6.03 -41.83
CA SER A 78 -29.11 7.39 -41.29
C SER A 78 -30.40 8.24 -41.20
N GLY A 79 -30.37 9.24 -40.30
CA GLY A 79 -31.34 10.33 -40.09
C GLY A 79 -31.85 10.29 -38.64
N GLU A 80 -31.94 11.33 -37.82
CA GLU A 80 -32.07 12.78 -38.01
C GLU A 80 -31.54 13.51 -36.74
N ARG A 81 -31.38 14.84 -36.85
CA ARG A 81 -30.96 15.77 -35.79
C ARG A 81 -32.21 16.56 -35.29
N PRO A 82 -32.05 17.44 -34.28
CA PRO A 82 -32.71 17.46 -32.97
C PRO A 82 -34.05 18.25 -32.93
N PRO A 83 -34.60 18.59 -31.74
CA PRO A 83 -34.51 20.01 -31.38
C PRO A 83 -34.33 20.34 -29.88
N THR A 84 -33.83 21.56 -29.70
CA THR A 84 -33.83 22.47 -28.54
C THR A 84 -35.23 22.92 -28.12
N TYR A 85 -35.48 23.19 -26.83
CA TYR A 85 -36.26 24.37 -26.38
C TYR A 85 -35.98 24.73 -24.91
N GLU A 86 -36.11 26.03 -24.63
CA GLU A 86 -35.88 26.73 -23.36
C GLU A 86 -37.14 26.81 -22.47
N ALA A 87 -36.89 27.07 -21.18
CA ALA A 87 -37.67 27.89 -20.24
C ALA A 87 -39.06 27.42 -19.75
N ALA A 88 -39.18 27.28 -18.42
CA ALA A 88 -40.23 27.93 -17.63
C ALA A 88 -39.89 27.92 -16.11
N ARG A 89 -39.86 29.12 -15.52
CA ARG A 89 -39.95 29.39 -14.07
C ARG A 89 -41.42 29.37 -13.62
N ALA A 90 -41.69 28.87 -12.42
CA ALA A 90 -42.56 29.45 -11.37
C ALA A 90 -42.84 28.34 -10.31
N ASN A 91 -42.33 28.43 -9.09
CA ASN A 91 -42.76 29.24 -7.94
C ASN A 91 -43.97 28.64 -7.19
N THR A 92 -43.73 28.17 -5.96
CA THR A 92 -44.70 28.22 -4.85
C THR A 92 -43.94 28.40 -3.53
N ASP A 93 -44.16 29.59 -2.96
CA ASP A 93 -43.86 29.98 -1.59
C ASP A 93 -44.60 29.10 -0.56
N ARG A 94 -44.00 28.98 0.64
CA ARG A 94 -44.71 29.18 1.92
C ARG A 94 -43.73 29.50 3.06
N HIS A 95 -43.94 30.69 3.62
CA HIS A 95 -43.43 31.27 4.86
C HIS A 95 -43.80 30.44 6.11
N CYS A 96 -42.97 30.49 7.16
CA CYS A 96 -43.30 31.18 8.42
C CYS A 96 -42.19 31.09 9.48
N ASP A 97 -41.62 32.26 9.75
CA ASP A 97 -41.41 32.91 11.05
C ASP A 97 -40.48 32.37 12.16
N ARG A 98 -39.91 33.40 12.78
CA ARG A 98 -38.75 33.53 13.64
C ARG A 98 -39.24 34.02 14.98
N HIS A 99 -38.82 33.41 16.08
CA HIS A 99 -38.81 34.05 17.39
C HIS A 99 -37.51 33.71 18.12
N GLY A 100 -36.76 34.75 18.48
CA GLY A 100 -35.65 34.68 19.43
C GLY A 100 -36.11 35.11 20.82
N PHE A 101 -35.26 34.88 21.83
CA PHE A 101 -35.15 35.59 23.12
C PHE A 101 -33.86 35.08 23.80
N GLU A 102 -32.79 35.89 23.89
CA GLU A 102 -32.39 36.79 24.98
C GLU A 102 -31.55 36.14 26.10
N THR A 103 -30.40 36.75 26.33
CA THR A 103 -29.41 36.63 27.41
C THR A 103 -29.89 37.28 28.71
N LEU A 104 -29.60 36.67 29.88
CA LEU A 104 -29.59 37.34 31.18
C LEU A 104 -28.47 36.80 32.09
N ASP A 105 -27.77 37.73 32.72
CA ASP A 105 -26.78 37.58 33.80
C ASP A 105 -27.43 37.23 35.16
N GLY A 106 -26.66 36.60 36.08
CA GLY A 106 -26.77 36.88 37.52
C GLY A 106 -26.75 35.71 38.54
N GLN A 107 -25.61 35.61 39.27
CA GLN A 107 -25.45 35.33 40.71
C GLN A 107 -25.59 33.90 41.32
N SER A 108 -24.41 33.36 41.72
CA SER A 108 -23.97 32.87 43.05
C SER A 108 -24.88 31.99 43.94
N GLN A 109 -24.39 30.79 44.28
CA GLN A 109 -24.47 30.20 45.64
C GLN A 109 -23.43 29.06 45.84
N ALA A 110 -23.01 28.88 47.10
CA ALA A 110 -21.74 28.27 47.52
C ALA A 110 -21.85 26.86 48.15
N GLY A 111 -20.75 26.10 48.06
CA GLY A 111 -20.30 25.07 49.04
C GLY A 111 -20.09 23.64 48.49
N PRO A 112 -19.26 22.78 49.10
CA PRO A 112 -18.14 23.00 50.03
C PRO A 112 -16.78 22.45 49.51
N HIS A 113 -15.71 22.89 50.18
CA HIS A 113 -14.29 22.57 49.98
C HIS A 113 -13.93 21.07 50.05
N ILE A 114 -13.06 20.62 49.14
CA ILE A 114 -12.23 19.40 49.24
C ILE A 114 -10.77 19.84 48.96
N PRO A 115 -9.75 19.34 49.69
CA PRO A 115 -8.48 20.04 49.84
C PRO A 115 -7.55 19.95 48.62
N ASP A 116 -6.79 21.03 48.45
CA ASP A 116 -5.65 21.16 47.53
C ASP A 116 -4.61 20.04 47.73
N SER A 117 -4.52 19.14 46.75
CA SER A 117 -3.28 18.44 46.45
C SER A 117 -2.63 19.12 45.24
N ARG A 118 -1.78 20.11 45.52
CA ARG A 118 -0.74 20.57 44.58
C ARG A 118 0.17 19.38 44.27
N SER A 119 -0.19 18.61 43.24
CA SER A 119 0.76 17.75 42.56
C SER A 119 1.67 18.66 41.74
N SER A 120 2.91 18.76 42.18
CA SER A 120 4.01 19.35 41.42
C SER A 120 4.07 18.68 40.05
N TYR A 121 3.73 19.44 39.00
CA TYR A 121 3.95 19.06 37.61
C TYR A 121 5.43 18.73 37.40
N THR A 122 5.77 17.44 37.37
CA THR A 122 7.04 16.98 36.80
C THR A 122 6.94 17.08 35.28
N SER A 123 7.97 17.64 34.65
CA SER A 123 8.03 17.92 33.22
C SER A 123 7.78 16.65 32.39
N GLY A 124 6.77 16.69 31.52
CA GLY A 124 6.40 15.57 30.66
C GLY A 124 7.51 15.12 29.70
N TRP A 125 7.36 13.89 29.21
CA TRP A 125 8.30 13.04 28.44
C TRP A 125 9.08 11.96 29.21
N GLU A 126 8.76 11.65 30.48
CA GLU A 126 9.49 10.65 31.30
C GLU A 126 9.33 9.15 30.90
N VAL A 127 8.83 8.84 29.70
CA VAL A 127 8.21 7.55 29.34
C VAL A 127 9.18 6.45 28.84
N LEU A 128 10.49 6.71 28.78
CA LEU A 128 11.44 5.74 28.20
C LEU A 128 12.10 4.81 29.26
N PRO A 129 12.20 3.49 29.00
CA PRO A 129 12.84 2.55 29.90
C PRO A 129 14.34 2.82 30.07
N SER A 130 14.86 2.58 31.28
CA SER A 130 16.21 2.98 31.73
C SER A 130 17.34 2.01 31.33
N ASN A 131 17.10 1.08 30.41
CA ASN A 131 18.04 -0.03 30.14
C ASN A 131 19.12 0.35 29.12
N HIS A 132 20.33 0.57 29.64
CA HIS A 132 21.55 1.01 28.95
C HIS A 132 22.25 -0.02 28.03
N SER A 133 21.57 -1.07 27.55
CA SER A 133 22.22 -2.25 26.94
C SER A 133 22.31 -2.26 25.40
N LEU A 134 21.79 -1.25 24.69
CA LEU A 134 21.84 -1.19 23.21
C LEU A 134 23.04 -0.41 22.64
N ARG A 135 24.02 -0.05 23.49
CA ARG A 135 25.10 0.91 23.16
C ARG A 135 26.32 0.25 22.51
N GLN A 136 26.27 0.11 21.20
CA GLN A 136 27.44 0.40 20.35
C GLN A 136 26.94 1.41 19.32
N ASP A 137 27.55 2.60 19.25
CA ASP A 137 27.09 3.69 18.37
C ASP A 137 26.94 3.24 16.91
N ALA A 138 27.75 2.25 16.50
CA ALA A 138 27.65 1.57 15.22
C ALA A 138 26.32 0.83 15.01
N ALA A 139 25.79 0.13 16.01
CA ALA A 139 24.50 -0.57 15.92
C ALA A 139 23.33 0.40 15.85
N ALA A 140 23.34 1.44 16.71
CA ALA A 140 22.31 2.49 16.71
C ALA A 140 22.25 3.22 15.36
N ARG A 141 23.42 3.60 14.81
CA ARG A 141 23.53 4.20 13.47
C ARG A 141 23.00 3.27 12.38
N ARG A 142 23.35 1.98 12.42
CA ARG A 142 22.83 0.98 11.47
C ARG A 142 21.30 0.87 11.51
N PHE A 143 20.68 0.92 12.69
CA PHE A 143 19.22 0.92 12.80
C PHE A 143 18.60 2.16 12.18
N VAL A 144 19.12 3.35 12.50
CA VAL A 144 18.66 4.61 11.90
C VAL A 144 18.79 4.57 10.37
N ASP A 145 19.95 4.16 9.85
CA ASP A 145 20.18 4.07 8.42
C ASP A 145 19.25 3.06 7.74
N ALA A 146 18.94 1.93 8.39
CA ALA A 146 17.99 0.95 7.89
C ALA A 146 16.56 1.51 7.79
N TYR A 147 16.12 2.32 8.77
CA TYR A 147 14.83 3.01 8.69
C TYR A 147 14.77 3.92 7.46
N PHE A 148 15.80 4.73 7.23
CA PHE A 148 15.83 5.64 6.08
C PHE A 148 15.97 4.94 4.73
N ARG A 149 16.71 3.82 4.68
CA ARG A 149 16.86 3.00 3.45
C ARG A 149 15.60 2.22 3.08
N ASN A 150 14.75 1.88 4.04
CA ASN A 150 13.55 1.07 3.79
C ASN A 150 12.24 1.84 4.02
N VAL A 151 11.91 2.15 5.27
CA VAL A 151 10.59 2.66 5.67
C VAL A 151 10.38 4.10 5.18
N HIS A 152 11.39 4.96 5.32
CA HIS A 152 11.29 6.35 4.89
C HIS A 152 11.04 6.50 3.38
N ARG A 153 11.47 5.54 2.55
CA ARG A 153 11.21 5.57 1.10
C ARG A 153 9.72 5.46 0.76
N ALA A 154 8.96 4.69 1.54
CA ALA A 154 7.50 4.61 1.40
C ALA A 154 6.77 5.69 2.22
N TYR A 155 7.35 6.11 3.35
CA TYR A 155 6.75 7.01 4.32
C TYR A 155 7.75 8.13 4.72
N PRO A 156 7.96 9.16 3.88
CA PRO A 156 9.04 10.14 4.07
C PRO A 156 8.71 11.24 5.11
N PHE A 157 8.20 10.89 6.30
CA PHE A 157 7.65 11.85 7.28
C PHE A 157 8.60 12.28 8.41
N ILE A 158 9.81 11.73 8.45
CA ILE A 158 10.83 12.02 9.48
C ILE A 158 12.01 12.74 8.86
N ASP A 159 12.46 13.82 9.48
CA ASP A 159 13.67 14.54 9.08
C ASP A 159 14.92 13.75 9.46
N ARG A 160 15.69 13.32 8.45
CA ARG A 160 16.92 12.55 8.64
C ARG A 160 18.01 13.30 9.38
N ASN A 161 18.20 14.58 9.08
CA ASN A 161 19.26 15.38 9.69
C ASN A 161 18.96 15.57 11.18
N LYS A 162 17.71 15.84 11.52
CA LYS A 162 17.28 15.96 12.91
C LYS A 162 17.52 14.69 13.72
N ILE A 163 17.16 13.53 13.17
CA ILE A 163 17.38 12.23 13.83
C ILE A 163 18.88 11.93 13.97
N MET A 164 19.68 12.23 12.95
CA MET A 164 21.11 11.94 12.97
C MET A 164 21.86 12.81 13.99
N HIS A 165 21.52 14.11 14.07
CA HIS A 165 22.06 14.97 15.11
C HIS A 165 21.63 14.51 16.51
N GLY A 166 20.39 14.05 16.67
CA GLY A 166 19.92 13.45 17.92
C GLY A 166 20.75 12.21 18.31
N LEU A 167 21.11 11.37 17.34
CA LEU A 167 21.95 10.20 17.57
C LEU A 167 23.37 10.58 18.01
N GLU A 168 24.00 11.55 17.35
CA GLU A 168 25.34 12.05 17.69
C GLU A 168 25.37 12.66 19.10
N ALA A 169 24.35 13.46 19.46
CA ALA A 169 24.23 14.08 20.77
C ALA A 169 24.06 13.06 21.92
N VAL A 170 23.51 11.88 21.63
CA VAL A 170 23.35 10.78 22.61
C VAL A 170 24.65 10.00 22.81
N GLY A 171 25.46 9.84 21.76
CA GLY A 171 26.75 9.14 21.83
C GLY A 171 27.70 9.78 22.85
N ASP A 172 27.63 11.11 23.00
CA ASP A 172 28.55 11.86 23.84
C ASP A 172 28.20 11.91 25.34
N MET A 173 27.00 11.52 25.79
CA MET A 173 26.63 11.71 27.21
C MET A 173 25.75 10.60 27.82
N SER A 174 26.07 10.29 29.08
CA SER A 174 25.42 9.35 30.00
C SER A 174 23.98 9.70 30.41
N ARG A 175 23.26 10.51 29.63
CA ARG A 175 21.86 10.89 29.90
C ARG A 175 21.09 10.95 28.57
N TRP A 176 20.28 9.94 28.31
CA TRP A 176 19.25 10.00 27.27
C TRP A 176 18.21 11.05 27.69
N PRO A 177 18.11 12.22 27.04
CA PRO A 177 17.14 13.22 27.43
C PRO A 177 15.73 12.63 27.27
N ARG A 178 14.92 12.73 28.31
CA ARG A 178 13.51 12.32 28.24
C ARG A 178 12.74 13.45 27.56
N ASN A 179 12.77 13.46 26.22
CA ASN A 179 12.09 14.44 25.38
C ASN A 179 11.57 13.80 24.08
N VAL A 180 10.77 14.56 23.32
CA VAL A 180 10.17 14.13 22.04
C VAL A 180 11.19 13.58 21.05
N ASP A 181 12.29 14.31 20.86
CA ASP A 181 13.27 13.99 19.82
C ASP A 181 13.96 12.66 20.11
N SER A 182 14.21 12.39 21.39
CA SER A 182 14.79 11.12 21.82
C SER A 182 13.76 9.99 21.71
N ALA A 183 12.48 10.24 22.01
CA ALA A 183 11.42 9.24 21.76
C ALA A 183 11.28 8.90 20.27
N LEU A 184 11.33 9.90 19.39
CA LEU A 184 11.32 9.71 17.93
C LEU A 184 12.54 8.90 17.47
N LEU A 185 13.75 9.25 17.93
CA LEU A 185 14.97 8.50 17.61
C LEU A 185 14.86 7.03 18.07
N TYR A 186 14.36 6.78 19.28
CA TYR A 186 14.17 5.43 19.79
C TYR A 186 13.21 4.60 18.92
N LEU A 187 12.07 5.17 18.55
CA LEU A 187 11.11 4.50 17.67
C LEU A 187 11.66 4.30 16.25
N VAL A 188 12.41 5.28 15.71
CA VAL A 188 13.11 5.13 14.42
C VAL A 188 14.10 3.97 14.47
N MET A 189 14.89 3.84 15.54
CA MET A 189 15.79 2.71 15.73
C MET A 189 15.02 1.39 15.84
N ALA A 190 13.92 1.34 16.59
CA ALA A 190 13.11 0.14 16.74
C ALA A 190 12.55 -0.34 15.39
N VAL A 191 11.97 0.56 14.60
CA VAL A 191 11.47 0.27 13.24
C VAL A 191 12.61 -0.06 12.25
N GLY A 192 13.76 0.59 12.40
CA GLY A 192 14.96 0.26 11.63
C GLY A 192 15.47 -1.16 11.93
N CYS A 193 15.44 -1.56 13.21
CA CYS A 193 15.79 -2.90 13.65
C CYS A 193 14.87 -3.96 13.04
N THR A 194 13.55 -3.73 12.96
CA THR A 194 12.64 -4.70 12.29
C THR A 194 12.97 -4.86 10.81
N SER A 195 13.42 -3.79 10.14
CA SER A 195 13.88 -3.84 8.74
C SER A 195 15.15 -4.66 8.57
N LEU A 196 16.15 -4.49 9.44
CA LEU A 196 17.38 -5.29 9.40
C LEU A 196 17.13 -6.75 9.76
N GLN A 197 16.23 -7.01 10.71
CA GLN A 197 15.88 -8.36 11.14
C GLN A 197 15.24 -9.14 10.00
N ARG A 198 14.26 -8.52 9.31
CA ARG A 198 13.68 -9.08 8.08
C ARG A 198 14.76 -9.40 7.05
N ALA A 199 15.67 -8.46 6.82
CA ALA A 199 16.78 -8.62 5.87
C ALA A 199 17.80 -9.71 6.27
N GLY A 200 17.71 -10.26 7.49
CA GLY A 200 18.67 -11.23 8.03
C GLY A 200 20.02 -10.62 8.41
N GLN A 201 20.08 -9.29 8.56
CA GLN A 201 21.32 -8.57 8.90
C GLN A 201 21.54 -8.40 10.41
N VAL A 202 20.55 -8.80 11.23
CA VAL A 202 20.61 -8.92 12.68
C VAL A 202 19.82 -10.16 13.15
N PRO A 203 20.11 -10.72 14.34
CA PRO A 203 19.36 -11.85 14.89
C PRO A 203 17.84 -11.60 15.03
N GLU A 204 17.03 -12.65 14.94
CA GLU A 204 15.56 -12.59 14.95
C GLU A 204 14.94 -12.05 16.25
N ASP A 205 15.65 -12.08 17.36
CA ASP A 205 15.15 -11.54 18.65
C ASP A 205 15.65 -10.12 18.95
N THR A 206 16.33 -9.47 17.99
CA THR A 206 16.94 -8.15 18.25
C THR A 206 15.89 -7.08 18.46
N SER A 207 14.80 -7.09 17.66
CA SER A 207 13.72 -6.10 17.84
C SER A 207 13.01 -6.25 19.18
N ALA A 208 12.87 -7.47 19.71
CA ALA A 208 12.24 -7.73 21.01
C ALA A 208 13.00 -7.11 22.21
N ARG A 209 14.24 -6.64 22.00
CA ARG A 209 15.02 -5.91 23.01
C ARG A 209 14.58 -4.45 23.15
N PHE A 210 13.82 -3.93 22.19
CA PHE A 210 13.20 -2.62 22.31
C PHE A 210 11.95 -2.73 23.19
N GLU A 211 12.07 -2.27 24.43
CA GLU A 211 10.94 -2.13 25.34
C GLU A 211 10.11 -0.91 24.91
N ILE A 212 8.98 -1.16 24.22
CA ILE A 212 8.05 -0.12 23.77
C ILE A 212 6.88 -0.01 24.75
N VAL A 213 6.78 1.13 25.43
CA VAL A 213 5.70 1.40 26.39
C VAL A 213 4.49 2.02 25.67
N TYR A 214 3.77 1.19 24.91
CA TYR A 214 2.68 1.65 24.01
C TYR A 214 1.64 2.53 24.71
N ALA A 215 1.15 2.11 25.89
CA ALA A 215 0.09 2.83 26.60
C ALA A 215 0.54 4.25 26.94
N ASP A 216 1.71 4.41 27.53
CA ASP A 216 2.24 5.70 27.97
C ASP A 216 2.53 6.63 26.78
N ILE A 217 3.10 6.09 25.69
CA ILE A 217 3.35 6.87 24.46
C ILE A 217 2.02 7.36 23.87
N ILE A 218 1.00 6.48 23.79
CA ILE A 218 -0.32 6.85 23.27
C ILE A 218 -0.98 7.90 24.18
N GLN A 219 -0.95 7.71 25.49
CA GLN A 219 -1.51 8.66 26.46
C GLN A 219 -0.83 10.02 26.32
N GLU A 220 0.49 10.08 26.27
CA GLU A 220 1.22 11.34 26.10
C GLU A 220 0.85 12.04 24.78
N CYS A 221 0.73 11.28 23.68
CA CYS A 221 0.31 11.82 22.39
C CYS A 221 -1.13 12.36 22.41
N LEU A 222 -2.03 11.76 23.20
CA LEU A 222 -3.39 12.26 23.38
C LEU A 222 -3.43 13.56 24.21
N HIS A 223 -2.55 13.72 25.19
CA HIS A 223 -2.45 14.94 25.98
C HIS A 223 -1.77 16.09 25.21
N LYS A 224 -0.86 15.78 24.30
CA LYS A 224 -0.06 16.75 23.55
C LYS A 224 -0.22 16.58 22.04
N GLU A 225 -1.38 16.99 21.52
CA GLU A 225 -1.64 16.94 20.08
C GLU A 225 -0.72 17.89 19.29
N GLY A 226 -0.06 17.38 18.25
CA GLY A 226 0.83 18.18 17.40
C GLY A 226 1.47 17.36 16.28
N LEU A 227 2.36 17.97 15.50
CA LEU A 227 3.08 17.23 14.45
C LEU A 227 3.89 16.06 15.03
N ALA A 228 4.58 16.31 16.14
CA ALA A 228 5.38 15.29 16.81
C ALA A 228 4.53 14.11 17.32
N SER A 229 3.31 14.36 17.83
CA SER A 229 2.43 13.29 18.28
C SER A 229 2.00 12.40 17.12
N VAL A 230 1.63 12.99 15.98
CA VAL A 230 1.28 12.24 14.76
C VAL A 230 2.48 11.45 14.24
N GLN A 231 3.70 12.03 14.24
CA GLN A 231 4.93 11.33 13.87
C GLN A 231 5.22 10.13 14.80
N MET A 232 5.09 10.32 16.11
CA MET A 232 5.29 9.26 17.10
C MET A 232 4.25 8.14 16.96
N LEU A 233 2.97 8.48 16.84
CA LEU A 233 1.90 7.50 16.65
C LEU A 233 2.08 6.71 15.35
N LEU A 234 2.52 7.37 14.27
CA LEU A 234 2.79 6.68 13.00
C LEU A 234 3.99 5.72 13.11
N LEU A 235 5.09 6.13 13.75
CA LEU A 235 6.22 5.22 14.03
C LEU A 235 5.81 4.07 14.96
N LEU A 236 5.00 4.36 15.98
CA LEU A 236 4.50 3.36 16.93
C LEU A 236 3.62 2.32 16.23
N ALA A 237 2.76 2.76 15.31
CA ALA A 237 1.93 1.87 14.51
C ALA A 237 2.75 1.05 13.50
N LEU A 238 3.79 1.64 12.90
CA LEU A 238 4.74 0.93 12.03
C LEU A 238 5.49 -0.18 12.80
N TYR A 239 5.91 0.10 14.03
CA TYR A 239 6.53 -0.91 14.88
C TYR A 239 5.53 -2.00 15.30
N SER A 240 4.31 -1.61 15.70
CA SER A 240 3.30 -2.57 16.16
C SER A 240 2.86 -3.55 15.07
N LEU A 241 3.09 -3.27 13.79
CA LEU A 241 2.89 -4.26 12.72
C LEU A 241 3.69 -5.55 12.91
N PHE A 242 4.88 -5.46 13.50
CA PHE A 242 5.81 -6.57 13.69
C PHE A 242 5.73 -7.19 15.08
N ASP A 243 4.97 -6.59 15.98
CA ASP A 243 4.82 -7.04 17.35
C ASP A 243 3.54 -7.88 17.51
N PRO A 244 3.64 -9.22 17.69
CA PRO A 244 2.46 -10.09 17.78
C PRO A 244 1.57 -9.79 19.00
N VAL A 245 2.13 -9.20 20.07
CA VAL A 245 1.40 -8.85 21.29
C VAL A 245 1.08 -7.36 21.39
N GLY A 246 1.67 -6.55 20.50
CA GLY A 246 1.43 -5.12 20.43
C GLY A 246 -0.03 -4.77 20.06
N PRO A 247 -0.48 -3.55 20.36
CA PRO A 247 -1.83 -3.09 20.07
C PRO A 247 -2.12 -3.03 18.57
N SER A 248 -3.42 -2.98 18.23
CA SER A 248 -3.87 -2.82 16.84
C SER A 248 -3.29 -1.57 16.19
N ALA A 249 -2.48 -1.77 15.14
CA ALA A 249 -1.95 -0.68 14.31
C ALA A 249 -3.09 0.17 13.73
N TRP A 250 -4.23 -0.46 13.37
CA TRP A 250 -5.41 0.25 12.86
C TRP A 250 -5.95 1.26 13.90
N SER A 251 -5.99 0.87 15.17
CA SER A 251 -6.45 1.77 16.25
C SER A 251 -5.49 2.94 16.48
N ILE A 252 -4.17 2.68 16.49
CA ILE A 252 -3.17 3.75 16.64
C ILE A 252 -3.27 4.74 15.48
N VAL A 253 -3.39 4.24 14.25
CA VAL A 253 -3.55 5.08 13.05
C VAL A 253 -4.83 5.87 13.11
N GLY A 254 -5.95 5.29 13.57
CA GLY A 254 -7.19 6.04 13.76
C GLY A 254 -7.05 7.21 14.74
N ILE A 255 -6.22 7.09 15.77
CA ILE A 255 -5.87 8.22 16.65
C ILE A 255 -5.06 9.26 15.87
N ALA A 256 -4.01 8.83 15.18
CA ALA A 256 -3.15 9.71 14.39
C ALA A 256 -3.92 10.46 13.29
N SER A 257 -4.85 9.81 12.58
CA SER A 257 -5.72 10.39 11.56
C SER A 257 -6.60 11.49 12.15
N ARG A 258 -7.26 11.24 13.29
CA ARG A 258 -8.09 12.27 13.95
C ARG A 258 -7.26 13.45 14.44
N GLN A 259 -6.08 13.20 15.00
CA GLN A 259 -5.16 14.28 15.39
C GLN A 259 -4.66 15.07 14.17
N ALA A 260 -4.32 14.40 13.07
CA ALA A 260 -3.90 15.05 11.83
C ALA A 260 -4.99 16.00 11.30
N VAL A 261 -6.26 15.60 11.39
CA VAL A 261 -7.40 16.48 11.06
C VAL A 261 -7.51 17.64 12.05
N SER A 262 -7.46 17.36 13.36
CA SER A 262 -7.52 18.36 14.45
C SER A 262 -6.48 19.48 14.27
N ILE A 263 -5.24 19.12 13.92
CA ILE A 263 -4.14 20.09 13.71
C ILE A 263 -4.14 20.74 12.31
N GLY A 264 -5.12 20.41 11.45
CA GLY A 264 -5.28 20.97 10.11
C GLY A 264 -4.29 20.45 9.08
N LEU A 265 -3.77 19.22 9.23
CA LEU A 265 -2.78 18.63 8.32
C LEU A 265 -3.35 18.33 6.92
N ALA A 266 -4.67 18.12 6.82
CA ALA A 266 -5.38 17.84 5.57
C ALA A 266 -5.86 19.11 4.82
N LEU A 267 -5.64 20.30 5.40
CA LEU A 267 -6.08 21.56 4.80
C LEU A 267 -4.98 22.14 3.91
N LYS A 268 -5.38 22.71 2.76
CA LYS A 268 -4.51 23.58 1.98
C LYS A 268 -4.42 24.92 2.73
N ILE A 269 -3.42 25.05 3.60
CA ILE A 269 -3.24 26.27 4.38
C ILE A 269 -2.78 27.38 3.43
N SER A 270 -3.67 28.31 3.13
CA SER A 270 -3.32 29.54 2.45
C SER A 270 -2.61 30.51 3.42
N SER A 271 -1.37 30.83 3.05
CA SER A 271 -0.67 32.12 3.22
C SER A 271 -0.24 32.66 4.60
N VAL A 272 -0.59 32.08 5.76
CA VAL A 272 -0.14 32.66 7.06
C VAL A 272 0.71 31.72 7.94
N ARG A 273 0.44 30.41 7.96
CA ARG A 273 1.15 29.44 8.84
C ARG A 273 2.39 28.80 8.20
N ASP A 274 2.42 28.67 6.87
CA ASP A 274 3.49 28.02 6.11
C ASP A 274 4.40 29.06 5.43
N ARG A 275 5.00 29.95 6.23
CA ARG A 275 6.01 30.91 5.70
C ARG A 275 7.32 30.23 5.31
N ASP A 276 7.56 29.04 5.87
CA ASP A 276 8.74 28.23 5.58
C ASP A 276 8.34 27.05 4.65
N PRO A 277 8.80 27.07 3.38
CA PRO A 277 8.54 26.00 2.42
C PRO A 277 9.01 24.62 2.91
N LEU A 278 10.06 24.56 3.73
CA LEU A 278 10.57 23.30 4.27
C LEU A 278 9.56 22.68 5.25
N GLN A 279 9.04 23.49 6.18
CA GLN A 279 8.02 23.03 7.13
C GLN A 279 6.72 22.64 6.42
N ALA A 280 6.31 23.38 5.38
CA ALA A 280 5.14 23.03 4.58
C ALA A 280 5.30 21.64 3.93
N GLU A 281 6.46 21.38 3.33
CA GLU A 281 6.75 20.10 2.69
C GLU A 281 6.82 18.95 3.71
N GLN A 282 7.39 19.18 4.90
CA GLN A 282 7.37 18.18 5.99
C GLN A 282 5.94 17.82 6.41
N ARG A 283 5.03 18.80 6.47
CA ARG A 283 3.60 18.56 6.76
C ARG A 283 2.93 17.76 5.65
N HIS A 284 3.20 18.09 4.37
CA HIS A 284 2.68 17.32 3.23
C HIS A 284 3.16 15.86 3.29
N ARG A 285 4.44 15.63 3.54
CA ARG A 285 5.01 14.28 3.64
C ARG A 285 4.43 13.49 4.81
N LEU A 286 4.19 14.13 5.95
CA LEU A 286 3.52 13.50 7.09
C LEU A 286 2.08 13.13 6.75
N PHE A 287 1.32 14.03 6.11
CA PHE A 287 -0.03 13.76 5.63
C PHE A 287 -0.06 12.55 4.71
N TRP A 288 0.76 12.54 3.65
CA TRP A 288 0.76 11.46 2.67
C TRP A 288 1.28 10.14 3.25
N SER A 289 2.21 10.18 4.21
CA SER A 289 2.66 8.97 4.90
C SER A 289 1.55 8.35 5.75
N LEU A 290 0.80 9.17 6.48
CA LEU A 290 -0.38 8.73 7.23
C LEU A 290 -1.48 8.21 6.29
N TYR A 291 -1.77 8.94 5.22
CA TYR A 291 -2.72 8.56 4.17
C TYR A 291 -2.41 7.17 3.61
N VAL A 292 -1.14 6.91 3.27
CA VAL A 292 -0.71 5.63 2.72
C VAL A 292 -0.90 4.52 3.74
N PHE A 293 -0.47 4.77 4.98
CA PHE A 293 -0.46 3.76 6.02
C PHE A 293 -1.88 3.37 6.45
N GLU A 294 -2.78 4.34 6.60
CA GLU A 294 -4.20 4.13 6.87
C GLU A 294 -4.87 3.27 5.80
N ARG A 295 -4.66 3.59 4.52
CA ARG A 295 -5.22 2.81 3.40
C ARG A 295 -4.66 1.41 3.31
N MET A 296 -3.35 1.26 3.52
CA MET A 296 -2.74 -0.06 3.56
C MET A 296 -3.40 -0.92 4.64
N MET A 297 -3.66 -0.37 5.82
CA MET A 297 -4.34 -1.08 6.90
C MET A 297 -5.80 -1.37 6.58
N ALA A 298 -6.57 -0.38 6.12
CA ALA A 298 -7.97 -0.52 5.78
C ALA A 298 -8.19 -1.61 4.72
N THR A 299 -7.47 -1.54 3.59
CA THR A 299 -7.57 -2.53 2.52
C THR A 299 -7.16 -3.92 3.01
N SER A 300 -6.10 -4.03 3.82
CA SER A 300 -5.65 -5.34 4.31
C SER A 300 -6.65 -5.95 5.28
N LEU A 301 -7.41 -5.15 6.02
CA LEU A 301 -8.47 -5.60 6.94
C LEU A 301 -9.85 -5.73 6.28
N GLY A 302 -10.00 -5.29 5.02
CA GLY A 302 -11.27 -5.25 4.32
C GLY A 302 -12.24 -4.19 4.89
N LEU A 303 -11.72 -3.07 5.35
CA LEU A 303 -12.47 -1.99 5.97
C LEU A 303 -12.64 -0.80 5.03
N PRO A 304 -13.73 -0.02 5.14
CA PRO A 304 -13.84 1.26 4.48
C PRO A 304 -12.78 2.24 5.01
N VAL A 305 -12.23 3.04 4.10
CA VAL A 305 -11.36 4.18 4.44
C VAL A 305 -12.23 5.41 4.72
N ASP A 306 -11.78 6.28 5.62
CA ASP A 306 -12.47 7.53 5.93
C ASP A 306 -12.53 8.47 4.70
N GLN A 307 -13.68 9.13 4.52
CA GLN A 307 -13.97 10.01 3.39
C GLN A 307 -13.26 11.37 3.47
N VAL A 308 -12.59 11.68 4.59
CA VAL A 308 -11.80 12.92 4.78
C VAL A 308 -10.85 13.18 3.60
N SER A 309 -10.35 12.12 2.99
CA SER A 309 -9.48 12.18 1.80
C SER A 309 -10.09 12.80 0.54
N LYS A 310 -11.41 12.73 0.32
CA LYS A 310 -12.06 13.20 -0.92
C LYS A 310 -12.03 14.72 -1.07
N ASN A 311 -11.90 15.45 0.03
CA ASN A 311 -11.88 16.92 0.07
C ASN A 311 -10.50 17.48 0.45
N THR A 312 -9.45 16.67 0.36
CA THR A 312 -8.10 17.09 0.74
C THR A 312 -7.36 17.71 -0.45
N HIS A 313 -6.86 18.95 -0.29
CA HIS A 313 -6.11 19.67 -1.32
C HIS A 313 -4.59 19.74 -1.01
N VAL A 314 -4.05 18.72 -0.34
CA VAL A 314 -2.62 18.64 -0.01
C VAL A 314 -1.83 18.27 -1.27
N PRO A 315 -0.85 19.09 -1.72
CA PRO A 315 0.02 18.75 -2.83
C PRO A 315 0.75 17.42 -2.62
N LEU A 316 0.96 16.65 -3.69
CA LEU A 316 1.84 15.48 -3.62
C LEU A 316 3.25 15.90 -3.16
N PRO A 317 3.97 15.06 -2.40
CA PRO A 317 5.31 15.40 -1.93
C PRO A 317 6.20 15.83 -3.09
N ALA A 318 7.11 16.76 -2.86
CA ALA A 318 8.03 17.30 -3.85
C ALA A 318 9.44 17.47 -3.26
N LEU A 319 10.43 17.66 -4.13
CA LEU A 319 11.76 18.04 -3.68
C LEU A 319 11.73 19.49 -3.19
N THR A 320 12.31 19.72 -2.02
CA THR A 320 12.62 21.06 -1.54
C THR A 320 13.76 21.67 -2.35
N VAL A 321 13.95 22.99 -2.24
CA VAL A 321 15.08 23.69 -2.88
C VAL A 321 16.41 23.13 -2.40
N GLU A 322 16.53 22.84 -1.11
CA GLU A 322 17.74 22.28 -0.49
C GLU A 322 18.03 20.87 -1.01
N GLU A 323 17.03 19.99 -1.07
CA GLU A 323 17.21 18.64 -1.62
C GLU A 323 17.55 18.64 -3.11
N PHE A 324 17.01 19.61 -3.86
CA PHE A 324 17.33 19.78 -5.28
C PHE A 324 18.77 20.29 -5.48
N ALA A 325 19.25 21.15 -4.59
CA ALA A 325 20.61 21.69 -4.62
C ALA A 325 21.64 20.73 -3.98
N SER A 326 21.20 19.72 -3.24
CA SER A 326 22.07 18.76 -2.55
C SER A 326 22.82 17.83 -3.51
N VAL A 327 24.03 17.44 -3.13
CA VAL A 327 24.81 16.39 -3.81
C VAL A 327 24.07 15.05 -3.79
N ASP A 328 23.26 14.81 -2.76
CA ASP A 328 22.43 13.61 -2.60
C ASP A 328 21.07 13.69 -3.32
N ARG A 329 20.86 14.67 -4.21
CA ARG A 329 19.68 14.79 -5.07
C ARG A 329 19.18 13.47 -5.67
N PRO A 330 20.01 12.56 -6.23
CA PRO A 330 19.52 11.30 -6.77
C PRO A 330 18.83 10.41 -5.72
N ASN A 331 19.31 10.40 -4.47
CA ASN A 331 18.70 9.64 -3.37
C ASN A 331 17.35 10.24 -2.95
N PHE A 332 17.25 11.58 -2.88
CA PHE A 332 15.99 12.26 -2.61
C PHE A 332 14.98 12.03 -3.73
N ALA A 333 15.41 12.12 -4.99
CA ALA A 333 14.56 11.86 -6.15
C ALA A 333 14.06 10.41 -6.18
N GLN A 334 14.89 9.44 -5.82
CA GLN A 334 14.49 8.04 -5.73
C GLN A 334 13.49 7.81 -4.60
N THR A 335 13.74 8.36 -3.41
CA THR A 335 12.82 8.31 -2.26
C THR A 335 11.46 8.90 -2.63
N LEU A 336 11.46 10.04 -3.33
CA LEU A 336 10.23 10.69 -3.77
C LEU A 336 9.48 9.86 -4.83
N ARG A 337 10.21 9.23 -5.75
CA ARG A 337 9.61 8.34 -6.75
C ARG A 337 8.94 7.14 -6.09
N THR A 338 9.61 6.50 -5.15
CA THR A 338 9.06 5.37 -4.39
C THR A 338 7.83 5.79 -3.58
N SER A 339 7.88 6.91 -2.87
CA SER A 339 6.72 7.36 -2.08
C SER A 339 5.52 7.68 -2.96
N ARG A 340 5.71 8.34 -4.11
CA ARG A 340 4.64 8.60 -5.09
C ARG A 340 4.06 7.32 -5.69
N GLN A 341 4.89 6.34 -6.04
CA GLN A 341 4.42 5.03 -6.49
C GLN A 341 3.58 4.32 -5.43
N VAL A 342 3.99 4.38 -4.16
CA VAL A 342 3.25 3.78 -3.06
C VAL A 342 1.93 4.52 -2.82
N ILE A 343 1.88 5.85 -2.96
CA ILE A 343 0.64 6.64 -2.92
C ILE A 343 -0.32 6.18 -4.01
N GLN A 344 0.14 6.09 -5.27
CA GLN A 344 -0.67 5.62 -6.39
C GLN A 344 -1.21 4.21 -6.15
N LEU A 345 -0.38 3.30 -5.64
CA LEU A 345 -0.81 1.95 -5.27
C LEU A 345 -1.97 1.98 -4.26
N ARG A 346 -1.92 2.86 -3.24
CA ARG A 346 -3.02 2.98 -2.26
C ARG A 346 -4.29 3.58 -2.84
N GLN A 347 -4.17 4.49 -3.80
CA GLN A 347 -5.31 5.05 -4.52
C GLN A 347 -6.02 3.97 -5.35
N ILE A 348 -5.27 3.11 -6.04
CA ILE A 348 -5.82 1.98 -6.80
C ILE A 348 -6.49 0.97 -5.85
N GLU A 349 -5.82 0.59 -4.74
CA GLU A 349 -6.42 -0.28 -3.73
C GLU A 349 -7.74 0.31 -3.20
N GLU A 350 -7.78 1.60 -2.89
CA GLU A 350 -9.01 2.28 -2.43
C GLU A 350 -10.12 2.27 -3.48
N GLN A 351 -9.79 2.54 -4.75
CA GLN A 351 -10.75 2.50 -5.85
C GLN A 351 -11.37 1.12 -6.01
N ILE A 352 -10.55 0.06 -6.01
CA ILE A 352 -11.03 -1.33 -6.07
C ILE A 352 -11.94 -1.63 -4.87
N MET A 353 -11.51 -1.28 -3.66
CA MET A 353 -12.30 -1.51 -2.45
C MET A 353 -13.67 -0.81 -2.51
N GLN A 354 -13.71 0.45 -2.95
CA GLN A 354 -14.96 1.22 -3.05
C GLN A 354 -15.91 0.66 -4.12
N GLN A 355 -15.39 0.27 -5.28
CA GLN A 355 -16.23 -0.17 -6.40
C GLN A 355 -16.65 -1.64 -6.27
N VAL A 356 -15.72 -2.54 -5.94
CA VAL A 356 -15.95 -3.99 -5.96
C VAL A 356 -16.46 -4.51 -4.60
N HIS A 357 -15.82 -4.09 -3.51
CA HIS A 357 -16.03 -4.73 -2.20
C HIS A 357 -17.07 -4.02 -1.33
N LEU A 358 -17.11 -2.68 -1.38
CA LEU A 358 -17.91 -1.86 -0.49
C LEU A 358 -19.12 -1.19 -1.19
N GLY A 359 -19.13 -1.10 -2.51
CA GLY A 359 -20.22 -0.50 -3.28
C GLY A 359 -21.48 -1.37 -3.31
N ASN A 360 -22.67 -0.77 -3.21
CA ASN A 360 -23.96 -1.49 -3.28
C ASN A 360 -24.39 -1.88 -4.71
N THR A 361 -23.56 -1.61 -5.72
CA THR A 361 -24.06 -1.43 -7.09
C THR A 361 -23.37 -2.20 -8.19
N CYS A 362 -22.28 -2.95 -7.96
CA CYS A 362 -21.68 -3.72 -9.05
C CYS A 362 -22.57 -4.89 -9.45
N ASN A 363 -23.48 -4.64 -10.41
CA ASN A 363 -24.05 -5.69 -11.21
C ASN A 363 -23.09 -5.81 -12.40
N PRO A 364 -22.17 -6.79 -12.43
CA PRO A 364 -21.17 -6.93 -13.50
C PRO A 364 -21.77 -7.05 -14.91
N ARG A 365 -23.10 -7.21 -15.01
CA ARG A 365 -23.89 -7.24 -16.26
C ARG A 365 -24.36 -5.86 -16.74
N ALA A 366 -24.18 -4.80 -15.95
CA ALA A 366 -24.40 -3.43 -16.39
C ALA A 366 -23.15 -2.95 -17.14
N ASN A 367 -23.30 -2.58 -18.42
CA ASN A 367 -22.18 -2.17 -19.29
C ASN A 367 -21.31 -1.05 -18.69
N SER A 368 -21.87 -0.20 -17.82
CA SER A 368 -21.14 0.88 -17.13
C SER A 368 -20.15 0.35 -16.09
N ASP A 369 -20.47 -0.73 -15.39
CA ASP A 369 -19.61 -1.30 -14.35
C ASP A 369 -18.44 -2.06 -14.98
N ALA A 370 -18.68 -2.76 -16.09
CA ALA A 370 -17.62 -3.46 -16.83
C ALA A 370 -16.56 -2.49 -17.38
N ALA A 371 -16.99 -1.34 -17.92
CA ALA A 371 -16.06 -0.31 -18.42
C ALA A 371 -15.23 0.33 -17.29
N ALA A 372 -15.83 0.57 -16.12
CA ALA A 372 -15.11 1.10 -14.96
C ALA A 372 -14.04 0.12 -14.42
N LEU A 373 -14.33 -1.19 -14.44
CA LEU A 373 -13.37 -2.20 -14.02
C LEU A 373 -12.21 -2.36 -15.01
N GLU A 374 -12.47 -2.18 -16.31
CA GLU A 374 -11.41 -2.17 -17.34
C GLU A 374 -10.50 -0.94 -17.23
N ASP A 375 -11.05 0.22 -16.86
CA ASP A 375 -10.27 1.43 -16.56
C ASP A 375 -9.35 1.23 -15.34
N ILE A 376 -9.87 0.60 -14.28
CA ILE A 376 -9.03 0.21 -13.13
C ILE A 376 -7.96 -0.79 -13.56
N ARG A 377 -8.31 -1.79 -14.38
CA ARG A 377 -7.34 -2.78 -14.87
C ARG A 377 -6.21 -2.09 -15.63
N THR A 378 -6.52 -1.17 -16.53
CA THR A 378 -5.54 -0.38 -17.27
C THR A 378 -4.64 0.42 -16.33
N THR A 379 -5.23 1.07 -15.33
CA THR A 379 -4.47 1.82 -14.29
C THR A 379 -3.52 0.92 -13.50
N VAL A 380 -3.91 -0.33 -13.21
CA VAL A 380 -3.05 -1.33 -12.55
C VAL A 380 -1.85 -1.70 -13.43
N GLU A 381 -2.07 -1.92 -14.74
CA GLU A 381 -1.01 -2.26 -15.70
C GLU A 381 -0.01 -1.10 -15.88
N ASP A 382 -0.51 0.13 -15.99
CA ASP A 382 0.31 1.33 -16.11
C ASP A 382 1.17 1.55 -14.87
N TRP A 383 0.58 1.38 -13.68
CA TRP A 383 1.30 1.47 -12.42
C TRP A 383 2.43 0.42 -12.33
N TYR A 384 2.13 -0.83 -12.69
CA TYR A 384 3.10 -1.91 -12.67
C TYR A 384 4.25 -1.68 -13.67
N SER A 385 3.92 -1.31 -14.91
CA SER A 385 4.89 -1.05 -15.97
C SER A 385 5.81 0.12 -15.62
N SER A 386 5.23 1.24 -15.15
CA SER A 386 5.98 2.40 -14.67
C SER A 386 6.91 2.05 -13.51
N GLY A 387 6.45 1.19 -12.59
CA GLY A 387 7.28 0.69 -11.49
C GLY A 387 8.47 -0.13 -11.96
N CYS A 388 8.24 -1.09 -12.85
CA CYS A 388 9.31 -1.95 -13.37
C CYS A 388 10.37 -1.14 -14.12
N LEU A 389 9.98 -0.10 -14.86
CA LEU A 389 10.92 0.82 -15.52
C LEU A 389 11.73 1.66 -14.53
N ALA A 390 11.14 1.96 -13.37
CA ALA A 390 11.78 2.72 -12.30
C ALA A 390 12.60 1.86 -11.34
N SER A 391 12.47 0.53 -11.39
CA SER A 391 13.26 -0.40 -10.58
C SER A 391 14.72 -0.35 -10.98
N GLY A 392 15.58 -0.05 -10.01
CA GLY A 392 17.04 -0.08 -10.16
C GLY A 392 17.66 -1.18 -9.28
N PRO A 393 18.93 -1.55 -9.55
CA PRO A 393 19.66 -2.44 -8.64
C PRO A 393 19.83 -1.78 -7.27
N GLU A 394 19.52 -2.51 -6.20
CA GLU A 394 19.81 -2.11 -4.83
C GLU A 394 21.08 -2.82 -4.34
N GLU A 395 21.82 -2.19 -3.43
CA GLU A 395 23.06 -2.74 -2.86
C GLU A 395 22.81 -3.95 -1.96
N ASP A 396 21.66 -3.98 -1.30
CA ASP A 396 21.26 -5.02 -0.37
C ASP A 396 19.74 -5.23 -0.38
N ASN A 397 19.28 -6.17 0.45
CA ASN A 397 17.88 -6.56 0.58
C ASN A 397 17.09 -5.75 1.64
N VAL A 398 17.66 -4.64 2.13
CA VAL A 398 16.99 -3.77 3.11
C VAL A 398 15.85 -2.98 2.45
N PRO A 399 16.01 -2.33 1.29
CA PRO A 399 14.89 -1.71 0.58
C PRO A 399 13.97 -2.77 -0.05
N VAL A 400 12.65 -2.56 0.06
CA VAL A 400 11.65 -3.50 -0.47
C VAL A 400 10.77 -2.87 -1.56
N HIS A 401 10.42 -1.60 -1.43
CA HIS A 401 9.34 -0.93 -2.18
C HIS A 401 9.64 -0.57 -3.64
N ASN A 402 10.71 -1.11 -4.22
CA ASN A 402 11.11 -0.83 -5.60
C ASN A 402 11.65 -2.04 -6.36
N SER A 403 11.67 -3.23 -5.75
CA SER A 403 12.08 -4.44 -6.46
C SER A 403 10.96 -4.89 -7.41
N VAL A 404 11.35 -5.44 -8.56
CA VAL A 404 10.39 -6.01 -9.53
C VAL A 404 9.54 -7.09 -8.86
N THR A 405 10.14 -7.94 -8.02
CA THR A 405 9.43 -8.98 -7.28
C THR A 405 8.37 -8.40 -6.33
N TRP A 406 8.65 -7.27 -5.67
CA TRP A 406 7.66 -6.59 -4.83
C TRP A 406 6.51 -6.03 -5.67
N LEU A 407 6.83 -5.39 -6.80
CA LEU A 407 5.84 -4.88 -7.75
C LEU A 407 4.94 -6.01 -8.27
N SER A 408 5.51 -7.16 -8.66
CA SER A 408 4.74 -8.32 -9.14
C SER A 408 3.82 -8.86 -8.05
N ALA A 409 4.29 -8.96 -6.81
CA ALA A 409 3.47 -9.40 -5.68
C ALA A 409 2.28 -8.45 -5.43
N ARG A 410 2.48 -7.13 -5.58
CA ARG A 410 1.40 -6.14 -5.47
C ARG A 410 0.45 -6.18 -6.67
N TYR A 411 0.97 -6.28 -7.88
CA TYR A 411 0.20 -6.38 -9.12
C TYR A 411 -0.78 -7.54 -9.07
N TYR A 412 -0.32 -8.76 -8.80
CA TYR A 412 -1.22 -9.91 -8.71
C TYR A 412 -2.20 -9.81 -7.54
N TYR A 413 -1.81 -9.15 -6.44
CA TYR A 413 -2.74 -8.88 -5.34
C TYR A 413 -3.87 -7.93 -5.75
N LEU A 414 -3.57 -6.87 -6.53
CA LEU A 414 -4.57 -5.95 -7.08
C LEU A 414 -5.53 -6.68 -8.01
N LEU A 415 -5.04 -7.56 -8.88
CA LEU A 415 -5.89 -8.35 -9.76
C LEU A 415 -6.79 -9.31 -8.97
N LEU A 416 -6.27 -9.93 -7.91
CA LEU A 416 -7.07 -10.75 -7.01
C LEU A 416 -8.17 -9.92 -6.33
N LEU A 417 -7.85 -8.71 -5.85
CA LEU A 417 -8.87 -7.82 -5.29
C LEU A 417 -9.89 -7.35 -6.34
N LEU A 418 -9.47 -7.10 -7.58
CA LEU A 418 -10.33 -6.60 -8.65
C LEU A 418 -11.35 -7.65 -9.11
N TYR A 419 -10.91 -8.90 -9.27
CA TYR A 419 -11.74 -9.96 -9.85
C TYR A 419 -12.35 -10.93 -8.82
N CYS A 420 -11.93 -10.86 -7.55
CA CYS A 420 -12.57 -11.66 -6.51
C CYS A 420 -13.86 -10.97 -6.03
N PRO A 421 -15.04 -11.58 -6.21
CA PRO A 421 -16.30 -11.02 -5.74
C PRO A 421 -16.47 -11.15 -4.22
N LYS A 422 -17.48 -10.44 -3.70
CA LYS A 422 -17.84 -10.40 -2.27
C LYS A 422 -18.09 -11.82 -1.72
N GLY A 423 -17.55 -12.09 -0.53
CA GLY A 423 -17.70 -13.38 0.15
C GLY A 423 -16.94 -14.55 -0.50
N PHE A 424 -16.00 -14.28 -1.42
CA PHE A 424 -15.19 -15.31 -2.10
C PHE A 424 -16.00 -16.37 -2.88
N SER A 425 -17.25 -16.05 -3.21
CA SER A 425 -18.10 -16.92 -4.03
C SER A 425 -17.63 -16.91 -5.48
N LEU A 426 -17.46 -18.07 -6.10
CA LEU A 426 -17.09 -18.13 -7.52
C LEU A 426 -18.29 -17.85 -8.45
N ALA A 427 -19.48 -17.63 -7.91
CA ALA A 427 -20.68 -17.36 -8.69
C ALA A 427 -20.65 -15.92 -9.26
N GLY A 428 -20.82 -15.80 -10.58
CA GLY A 428 -20.90 -14.49 -11.26
C GLY A 428 -19.55 -13.79 -11.47
N GLN A 429 -18.44 -14.54 -11.48
CA GLN A 429 -17.12 -13.99 -11.78
C GLN A 429 -17.05 -13.37 -13.18
N LEU A 430 -16.34 -12.25 -13.26
CA LEU A 430 -16.02 -11.57 -14.52
C LEU A 430 -14.95 -12.32 -15.33
N VAL A 431 -14.14 -13.13 -14.65
CA VAL A 431 -12.99 -13.84 -15.19
C VAL A 431 -13.12 -15.33 -14.87
N PRO A 432 -12.73 -16.24 -15.78
CA PRO A 432 -12.76 -17.68 -15.51
C PRO A 432 -11.97 -18.06 -14.25
N SER A 433 -12.47 -19.05 -13.49
CA SER A 433 -11.80 -19.47 -12.25
C SER A 433 -10.38 -20.00 -12.45
N SER A 434 -10.03 -20.49 -13.65
CA SER A 434 -8.66 -20.90 -14.02
C SER A 434 -7.70 -19.72 -14.11
N GLU A 435 -8.16 -18.56 -14.59
CA GLU A 435 -7.35 -17.36 -14.69
C GLU A 435 -7.19 -16.70 -13.31
N LEU A 436 -8.26 -16.69 -12.49
CA LEU A 436 -8.18 -16.25 -11.10
C LEU A 436 -7.20 -17.12 -10.28
N LEU A 437 -7.23 -18.43 -10.49
CA LEU A 437 -6.24 -19.36 -9.93
C LEU A 437 -4.83 -18.98 -10.38
N GLY A 438 -4.61 -18.71 -11.67
CA GLY A 438 -3.32 -18.27 -12.20
C GLY A 438 -2.81 -16.96 -11.58
N TYR A 439 -3.70 -16.02 -11.21
CA TYR A 439 -3.32 -14.83 -10.45
C TYR A 439 -2.94 -15.16 -9.00
N ALA A 440 -3.67 -16.06 -8.34
CA ALA A 440 -3.37 -16.50 -6.98
C ALA A 440 -2.02 -17.21 -6.89
N GLN A 441 -1.74 -18.12 -7.83
CA GLN A 441 -0.45 -18.82 -7.93
C GLN A 441 0.70 -17.83 -8.12
N ARG A 442 0.58 -16.90 -9.08
CA ARG A 442 1.63 -15.90 -9.33
C ARG A 442 1.83 -14.94 -8.16
N HIS A 443 0.77 -14.59 -7.42
CA HIS A 443 0.91 -13.86 -6.17
C HIS A 443 1.71 -14.65 -5.13
N ILE A 444 1.36 -15.92 -4.89
CA ILE A 444 2.03 -16.79 -3.92
C ILE A 444 3.50 -16.96 -4.29
N GLN A 445 3.81 -17.23 -5.56
CA GLN A 445 5.18 -17.39 -6.03
C GLN A 445 6.00 -16.10 -5.90
N SER A 446 5.41 -14.94 -6.21
CA SER A 446 6.08 -13.64 -6.02
C SER A 446 6.36 -13.37 -4.54
N GLN A 447 5.43 -13.71 -3.64
CA GLN A 447 5.60 -13.55 -2.20
C GLN A 447 6.64 -14.53 -1.64
N PHE A 448 6.68 -15.76 -2.16
CA PHE A 448 7.69 -16.75 -1.81
C PHE A 448 9.08 -16.32 -2.27
N ALA A 449 9.20 -15.74 -3.47
CA ALA A 449 10.46 -15.16 -3.94
C ALA A 449 10.92 -14.02 -3.01
N LEU A 450 10.03 -13.11 -2.59
CA LEU A 450 10.35 -12.09 -1.57
C LEU A 450 10.79 -12.71 -0.25
N TRP A 451 10.17 -13.81 0.18
CA TRP A 451 10.55 -14.51 1.40
C TRP A 451 11.96 -15.11 1.30
N GLN A 452 12.27 -15.79 0.19
CA GLN A 452 13.60 -16.33 -0.11
C GLN A 452 14.68 -15.22 -0.15
N GLN A 453 14.33 -14.06 -0.71
CA GLN A 453 15.19 -12.87 -0.79
C GLN A 453 15.31 -12.12 0.55
N ARG A 454 14.61 -12.56 1.61
CA ARG A 454 14.51 -11.86 2.91
C ARG A 454 13.95 -10.43 2.77
N GLN A 455 13.07 -10.23 1.80
CA GLN A 455 12.36 -8.99 1.52
C GLN A 455 10.89 -9.02 1.96
N LEU A 456 10.31 -10.18 2.24
CA LEU A 456 8.93 -10.30 2.73
C LEU A 456 8.86 -9.92 4.23
N PRO A 457 8.14 -8.85 4.62
CA PRO A 457 7.92 -8.55 6.03
C PRO A 457 6.89 -9.51 6.62
N LEU A 458 7.30 -10.35 7.56
CA LEU A 458 6.38 -11.18 8.35
C LEU A 458 5.72 -10.31 9.43
N ASN A 459 4.61 -9.68 9.06
CA ASN A 459 3.89 -8.71 9.90
C ASN A 459 2.37 -8.86 9.72
N ARG A 460 1.58 -8.10 10.49
CA ARG A 460 0.11 -8.15 10.44
C ARG A 460 -0.48 -7.94 9.04
N VAL A 461 0.08 -7.00 8.28
CA VAL A 461 -0.39 -6.69 6.92
C VAL A 461 -0.19 -7.88 5.99
N THR A 462 1.00 -8.50 6.00
CA THR A 462 1.28 -9.69 5.19
C THR A 462 0.35 -10.84 5.56
N LEU A 463 0.16 -11.09 6.85
CA LEU A 463 -0.73 -12.13 7.34
C LEU A 463 -2.17 -11.90 6.87
N TYR A 464 -2.72 -10.71 7.08
CA TYR A 464 -4.10 -10.39 6.69
C TYR A 464 -4.32 -10.39 5.17
N ARG A 465 -3.26 -10.20 4.36
CA ARG A 465 -3.35 -10.36 2.89
C ARG A 465 -3.28 -11.82 2.45
N PHE A 466 -2.61 -12.69 3.20
CA PHE A 466 -2.57 -14.12 2.92
C PHE A 466 -3.91 -14.81 3.15
N LEU A 467 -4.72 -14.39 4.13
CA LEU A 467 -5.99 -15.06 4.42
C LEU A 467 -6.98 -14.98 3.23
N PRO A 468 -7.31 -13.79 2.66
CA PRO A 468 -8.12 -13.70 1.44
C PRO A 468 -7.57 -14.53 0.27
N VAL A 469 -6.26 -14.50 0.04
CA VAL A 469 -5.63 -15.25 -1.06
C VAL A 469 -5.75 -16.76 -0.83
N GLY A 470 -5.55 -17.22 0.40
CA GLY A 470 -5.75 -18.62 0.79
C GLY A 470 -7.20 -19.06 0.56
N THR A 471 -8.17 -18.22 0.93
CA THR A 471 -9.59 -18.47 0.67
C THR A 471 -9.89 -18.57 -0.83
N ILE A 472 -9.37 -17.66 -1.66
CA ILE A 472 -9.52 -17.71 -3.13
C ILE A 472 -8.95 -19.01 -3.67
N LEU A 473 -7.74 -19.39 -3.25
CA LEU A 473 -7.06 -20.60 -3.68
C LEU A 473 -7.88 -21.85 -3.32
N MET A 474 -8.38 -21.93 -2.09
CA MET A 474 -9.24 -23.03 -1.62
C MET A 474 -10.56 -23.11 -2.39
N SER A 475 -11.20 -21.97 -2.65
CA SER A 475 -12.43 -21.89 -3.45
C SER A 475 -12.19 -22.40 -4.87
N CYS A 476 -11.18 -21.90 -5.56
CA CYS A 476 -10.83 -22.31 -6.93
C CYS A 476 -10.54 -23.82 -7.03
N LEU A 477 -9.81 -24.37 -6.04
CA LEU A 477 -9.50 -25.80 -5.99
C LEU A 477 -10.72 -26.69 -5.73
N SER A 478 -11.73 -26.16 -5.02
CA SER A 478 -12.95 -26.90 -4.68
C SER A 478 -13.90 -27.07 -5.86
N SER A 479 -13.83 -26.18 -6.86
CA SER A 479 -14.70 -26.22 -8.05
C SER A 479 -14.29 -27.25 -9.12
N GLY A 480 -13.14 -27.91 -8.97
CA GLY A 480 -12.71 -28.99 -9.86
C GLY A 480 -12.22 -28.50 -11.23
N GLY A 481 -10.91 -28.65 -11.48
CA GLY A 481 -10.28 -28.32 -12.77
C GLY A 481 -9.02 -29.15 -13.03
N SER A 482 -8.57 -29.19 -14.29
CA SER A 482 -7.41 -30.02 -14.71
C SER A 482 -6.06 -29.58 -14.11
N THR A 483 -5.98 -28.41 -13.47
CA THR A 483 -4.75 -27.81 -12.92
C THR A 483 -4.59 -27.97 -11.40
N VAL A 484 -5.44 -28.79 -10.76
CA VAL A 484 -5.46 -28.98 -9.29
C VAL A 484 -4.12 -29.44 -8.72
N LEU A 485 -3.37 -30.29 -9.43
CA LEU A 485 -2.11 -30.84 -8.92
C LEU A 485 -1.00 -29.77 -8.80
N ALA A 486 -0.83 -28.92 -9.81
CA ALA A 486 0.15 -27.82 -9.76
C ALA A 486 -0.23 -26.81 -8.67
N ALA A 487 -1.52 -26.49 -8.53
CA ALA A 487 -2.01 -25.58 -7.51
C ALA A 487 -1.84 -26.12 -6.06
N LEU A 488 -1.73 -27.44 -5.86
CA LEU A 488 -1.39 -28.01 -4.54
C LEU A 488 0.04 -27.70 -4.09
N GLU A 489 0.97 -27.48 -5.03
CA GLU A 489 2.33 -27.03 -4.70
C GLU A 489 2.31 -25.59 -4.18
N ASP A 490 1.50 -24.72 -4.80
CA ASP A 490 1.29 -23.35 -4.33
C ASP A 490 0.61 -23.30 -2.96
N VAL A 491 -0.36 -24.20 -2.69
CA VAL A 491 -0.93 -24.35 -1.34
C VAL A 491 0.15 -24.70 -0.32
N ALA A 492 1.06 -25.63 -0.65
CA ALA A 492 2.16 -26.00 0.23
C ALA A 492 3.16 -24.84 0.43
N VAL A 493 3.39 -24.02 -0.60
CA VAL A 493 4.18 -22.78 -0.48
C VAL A 493 3.52 -21.78 0.48
N LEU A 494 2.20 -21.57 0.37
CA LEU A 494 1.45 -20.70 1.27
C LEU A 494 1.51 -21.18 2.73
N ILE A 495 1.32 -22.49 2.96
CA ILE A 495 1.46 -23.09 4.30
C ILE A 495 2.84 -22.81 4.88
N ARG A 496 3.91 -23.08 4.13
CA ARG A 496 5.29 -22.81 4.58
C ARG A 496 5.53 -21.34 4.93
N MET A 497 4.95 -20.40 4.19
CA MET A 497 5.06 -18.97 4.52
C MET A 497 4.29 -18.63 5.80
N LEU A 498 3.11 -19.20 6.03
CA LEU A 498 2.35 -19.01 7.27
C LEU A 498 3.07 -19.62 8.48
N GLU A 499 3.69 -20.80 8.31
CA GLU A 499 4.51 -21.48 9.33
C GLU A 499 5.82 -20.74 9.63
N SER A 500 6.27 -19.85 8.74
CA SER A 500 7.46 -19.03 8.98
C SER A 500 7.24 -17.91 10.00
N PHE A 501 5.99 -17.58 10.32
CA PHE A 501 5.69 -16.71 11.45
C PHE A 501 6.00 -17.43 12.78
N SER A 502 6.58 -16.73 13.75
CA SER A 502 6.82 -17.32 15.08
C SER A 502 5.50 -17.78 15.74
N GLU A 503 5.55 -18.75 16.66
CA GLU A 503 4.39 -19.30 17.37
C GLU A 503 3.49 -18.26 18.08
N ARG A 504 4.04 -17.08 18.40
CA ARG A 504 3.28 -15.96 18.97
C ARG A 504 2.18 -15.44 18.03
N TRP A 505 2.32 -15.66 16.72
CA TRP A 505 1.35 -15.31 15.68
C TRP A 505 0.26 -16.38 15.55
N ARG A 506 -0.60 -16.50 16.56
CA ARG A 506 -1.62 -17.55 16.65
C ARG A 506 -2.49 -17.68 15.39
N VAL A 507 -2.86 -16.55 14.79
CA VAL A 507 -3.67 -16.50 13.56
C VAL A 507 -2.96 -17.15 12.37
N ALA A 508 -1.63 -16.97 12.26
CA ALA A 508 -0.85 -17.61 11.20
C ALA A 508 -0.80 -19.13 11.38
N VAL A 509 -0.58 -19.58 12.62
CA VAL A 509 -0.56 -21.01 12.99
C VAL A 509 -1.91 -21.66 12.71
N GLU A 510 -3.01 -21.02 13.12
CA GLU A 510 -4.37 -21.52 12.90
C GLU A 510 -4.74 -21.55 11.42
N ALA A 511 -4.41 -20.49 10.66
CA ALA A 511 -4.63 -20.47 9.22
C ALA A 511 -3.84 -21.56 8.49
N ALA A 512 -2.57 -21.78 8.85
CA ALA A 512 -1.74 -22.84 8.29
C ALA A 512 -2.37 -24.22 8.53
N ALA A 513 -2.82 -24.49 9.76
CA ALA A 513 -3.47 -25.75 10.11
C ALA A 513 -4.76 -25.98 9.30
N ILE A 514 -5.63 -24.96 9.18
CA ILE A 514 -6.87 -25.05 8.41
C ILE A 514 -6.58 -25.36 6.92
N ILE A 515 -5.62 -24.66 6.33
CA ILE A 515 -5.25 -24.84 4.91
C ILE A 515 -4.57 -26.21 4.70
N GLN A 516 -3.78 -26.69 5.65
CA GLN A 516 -3.16 -28.01 5.62
C GLN A 516 -4.19 -29.14 5.66
N GLU A 517 -5.16 -29.07 6.59
CA GLU A 517 -6.26 -30.02 6.67
C GLU A 517 -7.05 -30.07 5.36
N PHE A 518 -7.33 -28.90 4.77
CA PHE A 518 -7.98 -28.81 3.45
C PHE A 518 -7.16 -29.50 2.36
N ALA A 519 -5.84 -29.25 2.30
CA ALA A 519 -4.98 -29.86 1.30
C ALA A 519 -4.93 -31.40 1.41
N VAL A 520 -4.97 -31.94 2.64
CA VAL A 520 -5.03 -33.38 2.90
C VAL A 520 -6.36 -33.97 2.43
N ALA A 521 -7.48 -33.32 2.80
CA ALA A 521 -8.81 -33.74 2.39
C ALA A 521 -9.01 -33.69 0.86
N LEU A 522 -8.40 -32.71 0.18
CA LEU A 522 -8.45 -32.62 -1.28
C LEU A 522 -7.68 -33.77 -1.93
N ARG A 523 -6.47 -34.09 -1.45
CA ARG A 523 -5.67 -35.22 -1.95
C ARG A 523 -6.37 -36.56 -1.74
N SER A 524 -7.01 -36.78 -0.60
CA SER A 524 -7.74 -38.03 -0.35
C SER A 524 -8.91 -38.22 -1.33
N ARG A 525 -9.67 -37.15 -1.61
CA ARG A 525 -10.74 -37.16 -2.62
C ARG A 525 -10.23 -37.55 -4.01
N MET A 526 -9.09 -36.98 -4.43
CA MET A 526 -8.46 -37.32 -5.71
C MET A 526 -8.03 -38.80 -5.78
N SER A 527 -7.48 -39.35 -4.69
CA SER A 527 -7.08 -40.76 -4.64
C SER A 527 -8.28 -41.73 -4.66
N SER A 528 -9.43 -41.33 -4.13
CA SER A 528 -10.64 -42.15 -4.05
C SER A 528 -11.51 -42.15 -5.32
N SER A 529 -11.31 -41.21 -6.25
CA SER A 529 -12.12 -41.08 -7.46
C SER A 529 -11.27 -40.75 -8.71
N PRO A 530 -10.56 -41.74 -9.27
CA PRO A 530 -9.82 -41.56 -10.53
C PRO A 530 -10.73 -41.55 -11.79
N ALA A 531 -12.05 -41.79 -11.66
CA ALA A 531 -12.96 -42.03 -12.79
C ALA A 531 -14.04 -40.94 -13.02
N ALA A 532 -14.11 -39.89 -12.21
CA ALA A 532 -15.17 -38.85 -12.31
C ALA A 532 -14.75 -37.58 -13.08
N THR A 533 -13.67 -37.62 -13.86
CA THR A 533 -13.15 -36.45 -14.59
C THR A 533 -13.59 -36.34 -16.06
N LEU A 534 -14.39 -37.28 -16.58
CA LEU A 534 -14.81 -37.27 -17.98
C LEU A 534 -16.26 -37.77 -18.13
N ASN A 535 -17.25 -36.99 -17.70
CA ASN A 535 -18.48 -36.72 -18.46
C ASN A 535 -19.55 -36.01 -17.63
N SER A 536 -20.16 -35.01 -18.27
CA SER A 536 -21.44 -34.35 -17.97
C SER A 536 -21.61 -33.67 -16.61
N CYS A 537 -21.26 -32.39 -16.55
CA CYS A 537 -22.09 -31.40 -15.83
C CYS A 537 -22.82 -30.56 -16.89
N SER A 538 -23.83 -31.16 -17.54
CA SER A 538 -24.82 -30.42 -18.30
C SER A 538 -26.03 -30.15 -17.41
N ASN A 539 -26.25 -28.87 -17.11
CA ASN A 539 -27.50 -28.25 -16.65
C ASN A 539 -28.22 -28.91 -15.46
N GLY A 540 -27.97 -28.41 -14.25
CA GLY A 540 -28.90 -28.63 -13.12
C GLY A 540 -28.37 -28.30 -11.72
N ASP A 541 -27.08 -28.52 -11.45
CA ASP A 541 -26.57 -28.64 -10.07
C ASP A 541 -25.72 -27.47 -9.55
N ASP A 542 -25.64 -26.34 -10.26
CA ASP A 542 -24.97 -25.13 -9.76
C ASP A 542 -25.65 -24.51 -8.52
N ARG A 543 -26.88 -24.94 -8.18
CA ARG A 543 -27.62 -24.42 -7.03
C ARG A 543 -27.40 -25.19 -5.72
N LEU A 544 -26.89 -26.43 -5.76
CA LEU A 544 -26.64 -27.21 -4.54
C LEU A 544 -25.24 -26.96 -3.96
N PHE A 545 -24.28 -26.51 -4.77
CA PHE A 545 -22.91 -26.25 -4.32
C PHE A 545 -22.80 -25.05 -3.37
N CYS A 546 -23.78 -24.13 -3.41
CA CYS A 546 -23.85 -22.96 -2.52
C CYS A 546 -24.26 -23.28 -1.08
N GLN A 547 -24.72 -24.49 -0.75
CA GLN A 547 -25.23 -24.76 0.61
C GLN A 547 -24.23 -25.41 1.57
N THR A 548 -23.05 -25.82 1.10
CA THR A 548 -21.94 -26.20 2.01
C THR A 548 -20.60 -25.81 1.39
N ALA A 549 -20.13 -24.60 1.70
CA ALA A 549 -18.68 -24.34 1.61
C ALA A 549 -17.95 -25.48 2.36
N PRO A 550 -16.84 -26.05 1.82
CA PRO A 550 -16.08 -27.07 2.53
C PRO A 550 -15.82 -26.61 3.97
N PRO A 551 -15.90 -27.49 4.99
CA PRO A 551 -15.84 -27.08 6.40
C PRO A 551 -14.58 -26.26 6.74
N HIS A 552 -13.47 -26.51 6.02
CA HIS A 552 -12.23 -25.74 6.15
C HIS A 552 -12.33 -24.31 5.61
N LEU A 553 -13.07 -24.08 4.51
CA LEU A 553 -13.29 -22.74 3.96
C LEU A 553 -14.09 -21.89 4.95
N THR A 554 -15.15 -22.46 5.53
CA THR A 554 -15.94 -21.79 6.58
C THR A 554 -15.09 -21.46 7.81
N ARG A 555 -14.24 -22.39 8.27
CA ARG A 555 -13.32 -22.13 9.39
C ARG A 555 -12.36 -20.98 9.10
N LEU A 556 -11.77 -20.93 7.90
CA LEU A 556 -10.86 -19.83 7.52
C LEU A 556 -11.60 -18.49 7.45
N LEU A 557 -12.81 -18.47 6.90
CA LEU A 557 -13.67 -17.28 6.85
C LEU A 557 -14.07 -16.80 8.26
N CYS A 558 -14.37 -17.71 9.18
CA CYS A 558 -14.64 -17.39 10.58
C CYS A 558 -13.40 -16.80 11.27
N LEU A 559 -12.21 -17.38 11.03
CA LEU A 559 -10.94 -16.83 11.53
C LEU A 559 -10.72 -15.41 11.04
N MET A 560 -10.92 -15.16 9.73
CA MET A 560 -10.82 -13.81 9.14
C MET A 560 -11.78 -12.82 9.79
N GLN A 561 -13.04 -13.21 9.98
CA GLN A 561 -14.05 -12.33 10.59
C GLN A 561 -13.76 -12.01 12.07
N HIS A 562 -13.16 -12.95 12.80
CA HIS A 562 -12.75 -12.74 14.19
C HIS A 562 -11.56 -11.79 14.29
N GLU A 563 -10.55 -11.98 13.45
CA GLU A 563 -9.24 -11.32 13.59
C GLU A 563 -9.11 -9.99 12.83
N MET A 564 -9.79 -9.84 11.69
CA MET A 564 -9.64 -8.65 10.84
C MET A 564 -10.62 -7.55 11.24
N SER A 565 -11.90 -7.89 11.40
CA SER A 565 -12.97 -7.08 11.99
C SER A 565 -14.30 -7.77 11.73
N ARG A 566 -15.28 -7.58 12.61
CA ARG A 566 -16.68 -7.99 12.34
C ARG A 566 -17.29 -7.29 11.13
N SER A 567 -16.76 -6.13 10.75
CA SER A 567 -17.20 -5.31 9.61
C SER A 567 -16.34 -5.51 8.35
N THR A 568 -15.47 -6.52 8.33
CA THR A 568 -14.66 -6.79 7.14
C THR A 568 -15.53 -7.21 5.95
N CYS A 569 -15.24 -6.66 4.77
CA CYS A 569 -15.90 -7.08 3.52
C CYS A 569 -15.40 -8.44 3.02
N PHE A 570 -14.35 -9.00 3.62
CA PHE A 570 -13.84 -10.33 3.32
C PHE A 570 -14.57 -11.43 4.13
N ALA A 571 -15.69 -11.14 4.79
CA ALA A 571 -16.47 -12.15 5.50
C ALA A 571 -17.62 -12.69 4.63
N MET A 572 -18.18 -13.84 5.01
CA MET A 572 -19.41 -14.38 4.44
C MET A 572 -20.55 -13.35 4.50
N ASP A 573 -21.30 -13.22 3.41
CA ASP A 573 -22.45 -12.32 3.35
C ASP A 573 -23.52 -12.80 4.33
N ARG A 574 -23.83 -11.98 5.34
CA ARG A 574 -24.83 -12.31 6.38
C ARG A 574 -26.28 -12.25 5.85
N GLY A 575 -26.48 -11.92 4.57
CA GLY A 575 -27.80 -11.73 3.95
C GLY A 575 -28.43 -12.95 3.28
N SER A 576 -27.86 -14.15 3.40
CA SER A 576 -28.39 -15.38 2.76
C SER A 576 -28.72 -16.49 3.76
N THR A 577 -29.36 -16.13 4.86
CA THR A 577 -30.10 -17.06 5.74
C THR A 577 -31.60 -16.87 5.59
#